data_AF-A0A523IWN9-F1
#
_entry.id   AF-A0A523IWN9-F1
#
_cell.length_a   1.000
_cell.length_b   1.000
_cell.length_c   1.000
_cell.angle_alpha   90.00
_cell.angle_beta   90.00
_cell.angle_gamma   90.00
#
_symmetry.space_group_name_H-M   'P 1'
#
loop_
_entity.id
_entity.type
_entity.pdbx_description
1 polymer ?
#
loop_
_entity_poly.entity_id
_entity_poly.type
_entity_poly.pdbx_seq_one_letter_code
_entity_poly.pdbx_strand_id
1 'polypeptide(L)'
;MRTRKVLFYIALGFLISAAFGLILSTQAHAGLRKKAVGSYLLRQSDGFQQILTLTARGTALSQNSGQVEGPDAFGDQQGAWKHTGKREITIKTLDFTYEPNTGAFSGYGRSTFTGTFSKDFDEISGEVFVEIFSSDQDPLDPNEVPINTFGPVTFEGKRITAD
;
A
#
# COMPACT_ATOMS: atom_id res chain seq x y z
N MET A 1 -28.69 -26.69 40.22
CA MET A 1 -27.23 -26.75 39.98
C MET A 1 -26.81 -27.26 38.58
N ARG A 2 -27.73 -27.78 37.74
CA ARG A 2 -27.43 -28.33 36.40
C ARG A 2 -27.32 -27.27 35.28
N THR A 3 -28.02 -26.15 35.40
CA THR A 3 -28.16 -25.10 34.37
C THR A 3 -26.94 -24.19 34.20
N ARG A 4 -26.16 -23.94 35.27
CA ARG A 4 -24.96 -23.08 35.21
C ARG A 4 -23.77 -23.72 34.48
N LYS A 5 -23.68 -25.05 34.42
CA LYS A 5 -22.61 -25.75 33.70
C LYS A 5 -22.81 -25.70 32.18
N VAL A 6 -24.06 -25.76 31.71
CA VAL A 6 -24.39 -25.74 30.26
C VAL A 6 -24.07 -24.39 29.62
N LEU A 7 -24.36 -23.27 30.29
CA LEU A 7 -23.98 -21.93 29.79
C LEU A 7 -22.44 -21.73 29.72
N PHE A 8 -21.68 -22.37 30.61
CA PHE A 8 -20.21 -22.25 30.63
C PHE A 8 -19.57 -22.97 29.42
N TYR A 9 -20.09 -24.13 29.02
CA TYR A 9 -19.61 -24.86 27.83
C TYR A 9 -19.98 -24.18 26.51
N ILE A 10 -21.13 -23.49 26.45
CA ILE A 10 -21.54 -22.74 25.25
C ILE A 10 -20.64 -21.51 25.06
N ALA A 11 -20.36 -20.75 26.12
CA ALA A 11 -19.43 -19.60 26.05
C ALA A 11 -17.99 -20.01 25.69
N LEU A 12 -17.51 -21.16 26.19
CA LEU A 12 -16.19 -21.69 25.86
C LEU A 12 -16.12 -22.17 24.39
N GLY A 13 -17.18 -22.77 23.86
CA GLY A 13 -17.27 -23.16 22.44
C GLY A 13 -17.24 -21.95 21.48
N PHE A 14 -17.91 -20.85 21.83
CA PHE A 14 -17.86 -19.60 21.05
C PHE A 14 -16.47 -18.94 21.07
N LEU A 15 -15.77 -18.92 22.21
CA LEU A 15 -14.41 -18.37 22.32
C LEU A 15 -13.38 -19.18 21.52
N ILE A 16 -13.49 -20.51 21.50
CA ILE A 16 -12.63 -21.37 20.68
C ILE A 16 -12.93 -21.17 19.19
N SER A 17 -14.19 -21.02 18.80
CA SER A 17 -14.59 -20.82 17.39
C SER A 17 -14.11 -19.46 16.84
N ALA A 18 -14.20 -18.40 17.65
CA ALA A 18 -13.69 -17.08 17.29
C ALA A 18 -12.16 -17.06 17.19
N ALA A 19 -11.46 -17.74 18.11
CA ALA A 19 -10.00 -17.89 18.04
C ALA A 19 -9.55 -18.69 16.81
N PHE A 20 -10.25 -19.78 16.47
CA PHE A 20 -9.96 -20.55 15.25
C PHE A 20 -10.21 -19.75 13.97
N GLY A 21 -11.30 -18.97 13.90
CA GLY A 21 -11.57 -18.08 12.77
C GLY A 21 -10.50 -17.01 12.56
N LEU A 22 -9.96 -16.45 13.64
CA LEU A 22 -8.87 -15.47 13.61
C LEU A 22 -7.52 -16.08 13.16
N ILE A 23 -7.24 -17.32 13.58
CA ILE A 23 -6.00 -18.03 13.22
C ILE A 23 -6.01 -18.41 11.73
N LEU A 24 -7.17 -18.81 11.19
CA LEU A 24 -7.32 -19.16 9.79
C LEU A 24 -7.15 -17.95 8.85
N SER A 25 -7.72 -16.79 9.23
CA SER A 25 -7.61 -15.57 8.41
C SER A 25 -6.19 -15.00 8.37
N THR A 26 -5.48 -15.04 9.50
CA THR A 26 -4.08 -14.58 9.61
C THR A 26 -3.13 -15.46 8.80
N GLN A 27 -3.29 -16.80 8.83
CA GLN A 27 -2.50 -17.70 7.97
C GLN A 27 -2.79 -17.50 6.48
N ALA A 28 -4.06 -17.34 6.10
CA ALA A 28 -4.42 -17.09 4.71
C ALA A 28 -3.78 -15.80 4.18
N HIS A 29 -3.81 -14.71 4.95
CA HIS A 29 -3.15 -13.46 4.57
C HIS A 29 -1.62 -13.58 4.52
N ALA A 30 -1.00 -14.37 5.40
CA ALA A 30 0.44 -14.62 5.34
C ALA A 30 0.85 -15.36 4.06
N GLY A 31 0.06 -16.35 3.63
CA GLY A 31 0.27 -17.07 2.36
C GLY A 31 0.11 -16.17 1.14
N LEU A 32 -0.89 -15.28 1.14
CA LEU A 32 -1.10 -14.31 0.07
C LEU A 32 0.02 -13.26 0.02
N ARG A 33 0.45 -12.76 1.18
CA ARG A 33 1.58 -11.81 1.26
C ARG A 33 2.81 -12.38 0.57
N LYS A 34 3.16 -13.64 0.81
CA LYS A 34 4.33 -14.28 0.17
C LYS A 34 4.25 -14.28 -1.37
N LYS A 35 3.06 -14.37 -1.95
CA LYS A 35 2.88 -14.32 -3.41
C LYS A 35 3.04 -12.91 -3.98
N ALA A 36 2.60 -11.90 -3.24
CA ALA A 36 2.70 -10.50 -3.66
C ALA A 36 4.11 -9.90 -3.48
N VAL A 37 5.00 -10.55 -2.73
CA VAL A 37 6.38 -10.07 -2.54
C VAL A 37 7.13 -10.07 -3.86
N GLY A 38 7.82 -8.96 -4.15
CA GLY A 38 8.62 -8.79 -5.37
C GLY A 38 8.61 -7.35 -5.84
N SER A 39 9.25 -7.12 -6.98
CA SER A 39 9.27 -5.84 -7.67
C SER A 39 8.43 -5.89 -8.94
N TYR A 40 7.76 -4.79 -9.25
CA TYR A 40 6.84 -4.64 -10.37
C TYR A 40 7.16 -3.36 -11.13
N LEU A 41 7.21 -3.44 -12.46
CA LEU A 41 7.24 -2.27 -13.33
C LEU A 41 5.80 -1.89 -13.66
N LEU A 42 5.38 -0.71 -13.21
CA LEU A 42 4.07 -0.12 -13.46
C LEU A 42 4.17 0.89 -14.61
N ARG A 43 3.16 0.88 -15.49
CA ARG A 43 2.92 1.89 -16.52
C ARG A 43 1.65 2.64 -16.16
N GLN A 44 1.74 3.95 -16.05
CA GLN A 44 0.64 4.82 -15.64
C GLN A 44 -0.04 5.44 -16.87
N SER A 45 -1.33 5.76 -16.74
CA SER A 45 -2.12 6.33 -17.84
C SER A 45 -1.72 7.76 -18.22
N ASP A 46 -0.98 8.45 -17.36
CA ASP A 46 -0.41 9.79 -17.59
C ASP A 46 0.95 9.75 -18.30
N GLY A 47 1.46 8.56 -18.63
CA GLY A 47 2.72 8.36 -19.34
C GLY A 47 3.92 8.10 -18.44
N PHE A 48 3.79 8.26 -17.12
CA PHE A 48 4.87 7.93 -16.18
C PHE A 48 5.02 6.42 -15.97
N GLN A 49 6.21 6.03 -15.54
CA GLN A 49 6.55 4.66 -15.16
C GLN A 49 6.98 4.62 -13.71
N GLN A 50 6.71 3.50 -13.04
CA GLN A 50 7.06 3.34 -11.64
C GLN A 50 7.60 1.95 -11.35
N ILE A 51 8.68 1.87 -10.58
CA ILE A 51 9.14 0.61 -10.00
C ILE A 51 8.57 0.53 -8.59
N LEU A 52 7.75 -0.47 -8.33
CA LEU A 52 7.15 -0.74 -7.03
C LEU A 52 7.71 -2.05 -6.45
N THR A 53 8.27 -2.00 -5.25
CA THR A 53 8.77 -3.18 -4.53
C THR A 53 7.97 -3.42 -3.25
N LEU A 54 7.45 -4.64 -3.10
CA LEU A 54 6.70 -5.10 -1.95
C LEU A 54 7.52 -6.12 -1.15
N THR A 55 7.90 -5.77 0.08
CA THR A 55 8.68 -6.66 0.94
C THR A 55 7.79 -7.58 1.79
N ALA A 56 8.33 -8.72 2.22
CA ALA A 56 7.59 -9.70 3.03
C ALA A 56 7.09 -9.14 4.38
N ARG A 57 7.76 -8.11 4.92
CA ARG A 57 7.40 -7.47 6.19
C ARG A 57 6.36 -6.36 6.06
N GLY A 58 5.83 -6.13 4.86
CA GLY A 58 4.82 -5.10 4.64
C GLY A 58 5.40 -3.71 4.39
N THR A 59 6.71 -3.58 4.17
CA THR A 59 7.31 -2.33 3.66
C THR A 59 7.17 -2.28 2.14
N ALA A 60 6.85 -1.10 1.61
CA ALA A 60 6.84 -0.81 0.18
C ALA A 60 7.93 0.22 -0.14
N LEU A 61 8.60 0.06 -1.28
CA LEU A 61 9.53 1.01 -1.86
C LEU A 61 9.04 1.34 -3.26
N SER A 62 9.13 2.60 -3.68
CA SER A 62 8.65 3.03 -4.98
C SER A 62 9.55 4.13 -5.57
N GLN A 63 9.69 4.12 -6.89
CA GLN A 63 10.41 5.14 -7.65
C GLN A 63 9.63 5.43 -8.91
N ASN A 64 9.38 6.71 -9.21
CA ASN A 64 8.58 7.13 -10.36
C ASN A 64 9.47 7.91 -11.34
N SER A 65 9.26 7.73 -12.65
CA SER A 65 10.04 8.42 -13.68
C SER A 65 9.87 9.95 -13.66
N GLY A 66 8.78 10.46 -13.09
CA GLY A 66 8.51 11.89 -12.93
C GLY A 66 9.31 12.59 -11.83
N GLN A 67 10.15 11.88 -11.06
CA GLN A 67 10.93 12.43 -9.92
C GLN A 67 11.74 13.70 -10.24
N VAL A 68 12.10 13.91 -11.51
CA VAL A 68 12.95 15.01 -11.99
C VAL A 68 12.21 16.02 -12.88
N GLU A 69 10.91 15.87 -13.08
CA GLU A 69 10.11 16.77 -13.93
C GLU A 69 9.44 17.88 -13.09
N GLY A 70 9.29 19.08 -13.67
CA GLY A 70 8.53 20.17 -13.04
C GLY A 70 7.01 19.98 -13.21
N PRO A 71 6.17 20.58 -12.35
CA PRO A 71 6.50 21.62 -11.36
C PRO A 71 6.96 21.08 -10.00
N ASP A 72 6.98 19.77 -9.77
CA ASP A 72 7.30 19.19 -8.45
C ASP A 72 8.41 18.16 -8.57
N ALA A 73 9.59 18.45 -8.00
CA ALA A 73 10.66 17.47 -7.87
C ALA A 73 10.44 16.64 -6.59
N PHE A 74 10.59 15.32 -6.66
CA PHE A 74 10.37 14.46 -5.50
C PHE A 74 11.35 13.29 -5.44
N GLY A 75 11.51 12.75 -4.23
CA GLY A 75 12.47 11.68 -3.93
C GLY A 75 11.94 10.28 -4.14
N ASP A 76 12.75 9.30 -3.72
CA ASP A 76 12.32 7.91 -3.62
C ASP A 76 11.23 7.76 -2.53
N GLN A 77 10.27 6.89 -2.82
CA GLN A 77 9.09 6.68 -2.01
C GLN A 77 9.26 5.46 -1.11
N GLN A 78 8.84 5.56 0.14
CA GLN A 78 8.84 4.45 1.09
C GLN A 78 7.57 4.41 1.92
N GLY A 79 7.11 3.23 2.30
CA GLY A 79 5.98 3.13 3.20
C GLY A 79 5.53 1.71 3.47
N ALA A 80 4.22 1.50 3.53
CA ALA A 80 3.63 0.26 4.01
C ALA A 80 2.56 -0.29 3.06
N TRP A 81 2.39 -1.61 3.07
CA TRP A 81 1.37 -2.29 2.29
C TRP A 81 0.68 -3.43 3.05
N LYS A 82 -0.57 -3.68 2.65
CA LYS A 82 -1.38 -4.79 3.15
C LYS A 82 -2.32 -5.32 2.07
N HIS A 83 -2.68 -6.59 2.17
CA HIS A 83 -3.86 -7.10 1.49
C HIS A 83 -5.13 -6.52 2.09
N THR A 84 -6.05 -6.11 1.24
CA THR A 84 -7.42 -5.72 1.59
C THR A 84 -8.46 -6.77 1.17
N GLY A 85 -8.05 -7.68 0.29
CA GLY A 85 -8.84 -8.81 -0.17
C GLY A 85 -7.94 -9.98 -0.59
N LYS A 86 -8.51 -11.00 -1.26
CA LYS A 86 -7.72 -12.18 -1.68
C LYS A 86 -6.61 -11.85 -2.68
N ARG A 87 -6.85 -10.87 -3.56
CA ARG A 87 -5.87 -10.37 -4.54
C ARG A 87 -5.78 -8.85 -4.54
N GLU A 88 -6.50 -8.20 -3.63
CA GLU A 88 -6.52 -6.75 -3.52
C GLU A 88 -5.45 -6.30 -2.52
N ILE A 89 -4.84 -5.15 -2.81
CA ILE A 89 -3.79 -4.55 -2.03
C ILE A 89 -4.06 -3.05 -1.86
N THR A 90 -3.64 -2.53 -0.70
CA THR A 90 -3.46 -1.10 -0.50
C THR A 90 -2.03 -0.84 -0.09
N ILE A 91 -1.43 0.19 -0.69
CA ILE A 91 -0.08 0.65 -0.42
C ILE A 91 -0.18 2.14 -0.09
N LYS A 92 0.53 2.57 0.93
CA LYS A 92 0.76 3.99 1.21
C LYS A 92 2.26 4.24 1.25
N THR A 93 2.74 5.18 0.47
CA THR A 93 4.14 5.62 0.47
C THR A 93 4.23 7.11 0.74
N LEU A 94 5.37 7.52 1.29
CA LEU A 94 5.78 8.90 1.41
C LEU A 94 7.07 9.13 0.63
N ASP A 95 7.18 10.30 0.01
CA ASP A 95 8.42 10.88 -0.50
C ASP A 95 8.63 12.28 0.09
N PHE A 96 9.84 12.79 -0.10
CA PHE A 96 10.14 14.20 0.12
C PHE A 96 9.94 14.96 -1.19
N THR A 97 9.25 16.07 -1.11
CA THR A 97 9.07 17.04 -2.20
C THR A 97 10.09 18.16 -2.05
N TYR A 98 10.58 18.65 -3.18
CA TYR A 98 11.58 19.70 -3.27
C TYR A 98 11.13 20.79 -4.23
N GLU A 99 11.53 22.02 -3.95
CA GLU A 99 11.38 23.13 -4.87
C GLU A 99 12.31 22.96 -6.08
N PRO A 100 11.81 22.82 -7.32
CA PRO A 100 12.62 22.40 -8.48
C PRO A 100 13.82 23.30 -8.76
N ASN A 101 13.71 24.60 -8.50
CA ASN A 101 14.76 25.57 -8.85
C ASN A 101 15.89 25.63 -7.83
N THR A 102 15.60 25.31 -6.56
CA THR A 102 16.56 25.48 -5.46
C THR A 102 17.00 24.15 -4.86
N GLY A 103 16.25 23.07 -5.09
CA GLY A 103 16.41 21.79 -4.42
C GLY A 103 16.09 21.87 -2.91
N ALA A 104 15.51 22.97 -2.44
CA ALA A 104 15.12 23.10 -1.05
C ALA A 104 13.97 22.14 -0.74
N PHE A 105 14.02 21.49 0.42
CA PHE A 105 12.91 20.71 0.93
C PHE A 105 11.65 21.57 1.04
N SER A 106 10.57 21.16 0.38
CA SER A 106 9.29 21.89 0.32
C SER A 106 8.15 21.17 1.04
N GLY A 107 8.27 19.86 1.26
CA GLY A 107 7.25 19.09 1.96
C GLY A 107 7.27 17.60 1.64
N TYR A 108 6.08 17.00 1.61
CA TYR A 108 5.91 15.56 1.50
C TYR A 108 4.87 15.21 0.43
N GLY A 109 5.18 14.20 -0.39
CA GLY A 109 4.20 13.53 -1.22
C GLY A 109 3.71 12.26 -0.54
N ARG A 110 2.40 12.06 -0.44
CA ARG A 110 1.76 10.82 0.00
C ARG A 110 1.04 10.18 -1.16
N SER A 111 1.49 9.01 -1.59
CA SER A 111 0.81 8.23 -2.62
C SER A 111 0.06 7.06 -1.98
N THR A 112 -1.22 6.94 -2.32
CA THR A 112 -2.06 5.79 -1.98
C THR A 112 -2.35 4.99 -3.25
N PHE A 113 -1.85 3.75 -3.30
CA PHE A 113 -2.16 2.81 -4.37
C PHE A 113 -3.23 1.84 -3.90
N THR A 114 -4.22 1.62 -4.75
CA THR A 114 -5.13 0.48 -4.66
C THR A 114 -4.91 -0.39 -5.89
N GLY A 115 -4.87 -1.71 -5.72
CA GLY A 115 -4.60 -2.59 -6.84
C GLY A 115 -5.17 -3.98 -6.66
N THR A 116 -5.27 -4.69 -7.77
CA THR A 116 -5.68 -6.09 -7.85
C THR A 116 -4.64 -6.89 -8.61
N PHE A 117 -4.14 -7.94 -7.99
CA PHE A 117 -3.25 -8.89 -8.63
C PHE A 117 -4.01 -9.81 -9.59
N SER A 118 -3.33 -10.21 -10.66
CA SER A 118 -3.73 -11.37 -11.46
C SER A 118 -3.72 -12.64 -10.60
N LYS A 119 -4.30 -13.73 -11.13
CA LYS A 119 -4.41 -15.00 -10.40
C LYS A 119 -3.07 -15.53 -9.88
N ASP A 120 -2.02 -15.31 -10.67
CA ASP A 120 -0.67 -15.83 -10.42
C ASP A 120 0.25 -14.80 -9.74
N PHE A 121 -0.26 -13.59 -9.47
CA PHE A 121 0.46 -12.48 -8.82
C PHE A 121 1.61 -11.89 -9.65
N ASP A 122 1.69 -12.21 -10.93
CA ASP A 122 2.72 -11.68 -11.84
C ASP A 122 2.31 -10.36 -12.50
N GLU A 123 1.04 -10.00 -12.39
CA GLU A 123 0.53 -8.71 -12.86
C GLU A 123 -0.29 -8.04 -11.77
N ILE A 124 -0.33 -6.71 -11.78
CA ILE A 124 -1.14 -5.87 -10.89
C ILE A 124 -1.74 -4.73 -11.69
N SER A 125 -3.02 -4.44 -11.52
CA SER A 125 -3.63 -3.24 -12.08
C SER A 125 -4.38 -2.48 -11.00
N GLY A 126 -4.51 -1.16 -11.16
CA GLY A 126 -5.08 -0.34 -10.11
C GLY A 126 -4.98 1.15 -10.37
N GLU A 127 -5.05 1.90 -9.28
CA GLU A 127 -5.02 3.35 -9.28
C GLU A 127 -4.07 3.89 -8.22
N VAL A 128 -3.45 5.04 -8.50
CA VAL A 128 -2.69 5.82 -7.53
C VAL A 128 -3.33 7.19 -7.36
N PHE A 129 -3.52 7.59 -6.11
CA PHE A 129 -3.90 8.95 -5.72
C PHE A 129 -2.76 9.58 -4.93
N VAL A 130 -2.44 10.83 -5.23
CA VAL A 130 -1.34 11.56 -4.61
C VAL A 130 -1.85 12.78 -3.87
N GLU A 131 -1.30 13.02 -2.69
CA GLU A 131 -1.57 14.15 -1.83
C GLU A 131 -0.24 14.84 -1.51
N ILE A 132 -0.20 16.16 -1.60
CA ILE A 132 0.99 16.96 -1.26
C ILE A 132 0.72 17.73 0.02
N PHE A 133 1.71 17.71 0.91
CA PHE A 133 1.71 18.40 2.20
C PHE A 133 2.91 19.34 2.27
N SER A 134 2.75 20.53 2.85
CA SER A 134 3.88 21.43 3.09
C SER A 134 4.79 20.92 4.21
N SER A 135 5.98 21.50 4.32
CA SER A 135 6.99 21.11 5.31
C SER A 135 6.56 21.18 6.78
N ASP A 136 5.52 21.94 7.10
CA ASP A 136 4.97 22.16 8.45
C ASP A 136 3.73 21.30 8.76
N GLN A 137 3.24 20.50 7.81
CA GLN A 137 2.10 19.60 7.98
C GLN A 137 2.52 18.18 8.40
N ASP A 138 1.61 17.44 9.03
CA ASP A 138 1.80 16.02 9.33
C ASP A 138 1.12 15.13 8.27
N PRO A 139 1.87 14.57 7.30
CA PRO A 139 1.29 13.72 6.25
C PRO A 139 0.81 12.35 6.78
N LEU A 140 0.98 12.04 8.08
CA LEU A 140 0.48 10.83 8.72
C LEU A 140 -0.81 11.04 9.49
N ASP A 141 -1.21 12.28 9.79
CA ASP A 141 -2.53 12.55 10.36
C ASP A 141 -3.60 12.32 9.29
N PRO A 142 -4.59 11.44 9.51
CA PRO A 142 -5.67 11.21 8.56
C PRO A 142 -6.61 12.41 8.37
N ASN A 143 -6.54 13.43 9.23
CA ASN A 143 -7.36 14.64 9.14
C ASN A 143 -6.58 15.85 8.61
N GLU A 144 -5.27 15.74 8.41
CA GLU A 144 -4.47 16.78 7.78
C GLU A 144 -4.96 16.99 6.34
N VAL A 145 -5.20 18.25 5.96
CA VAL A 145 -5.74 18.60 4.64
C VAL A 145 -4.57 18.87 3.69
N PRO A 146 -4.42 18.11 2.59
CA PRO A 146 -3.32 18.34 1.67
C PRO A 146 -3.47 19.69 0.95
N ILE A 147 -2.33 20.32 0.67
CA ILE A 147 -2.28 21.59 -0.08
C ILE A 147 -2.51 21.39 -1.58
N ASN A 148 -2.30 20.18 -2.08
CA ASN A 148 -2.59 19.80 -3.47
C ASN A 148 -2.85 18.29 -3.60
N THR A 149 -3.56 17.88 -4.65
CA THR A 149 -3.85 16.47 -4.94
C THR A 149 -3.77 16.16 -6.43
N PHE A 150 -3.43 14.91 -6.76
CA PHE A 150 -3.36 14.41 -8.14
C PHE A 150 -3.97 13.01 -8.26
N GLY A 151 -4.60 12.75 -9.42
CA GLY A 151 -5.23 11.47 -9.72
C GLY A 151 -6.69 11.37 -9.26
N PRO A 152 -7.27 10.15 -9.24
CA PRO A 152 -6.57 8.88 -9.45
C PRO A 152 -6.02 8.73 -10.88
N VAL A 153 -4.81 8.17 -10.98
CA VAL A 153 -4.17 7.75 -12.24
C VAL A 153 -4.19 6.24 -12.27
N THR A 154 -4.61 5.63 -13.39
CA THR A 154 -4.64 4.18 -13.51
C THR A 154 -3.25 3.65 -13.87
N PHE A 155 -2.96 2.40 -13.46
CA PHE A 155 -1.73 1.73 -13.82
C PHE A 155 -1.94 0.24 -14.14
N GLU A 156 -1.04 -0.27 -14.97
CA GLU A 156 -0.84 -1.71 -15.18
C GLU A 156 0.62 -2.08 -14.88
N GLY A 157 0.81 -3.18 -14.18
CA GLY A 157 2.08 -3.59 -13.63
C GLY A 157 2.42 -5.03 -13.98
N LYS A 158 3.71 -5.28 -14.25
CA LYS A 158 4.26 -6.62 -14.45
C LYS A 158 5.42 -6.88 -13.51
N ARG A 159 5.50 -8.09 -12.97
CA ARG A 159 6.59 -8.52 -12.10
C ARG A 159 7.92 -8.52 -12.85
N ILE A 160 8.96 -8.03 -12.17
CA ILE A 160 10.35 -8.08 -12.64
C ILE A 160 10.94 -9.43 -12.21
N THR A 161 11.55 -10.15 -13.16
CA THR A 161 12.21 -11.45 -12.94
C THR A 161 13.68 -11.40 -13.35
N ALA A 162 14.51 -12.22 -12.72
CA ALA A 162 15.86 -12.55 -13.17
C ALA A 162 15.80 -14.00 -13.64
N ASP A 163 16.11 -14.25 -14.91
CA ASP A 163 15.96 -15.58 -15.53
C ASP A 163 16.82 -16.66 -14.86
#